data_AF-A0A1Q7SH73-F1
#
_entry.id   AF-A0A1Q7SH73-F1
#
_cell.length_a   1.000
_cell.length_b   1.000
_cell.length_c   1.000
_cell.angle_alpha   90.00
_cell.angle_beta   90.00
_cell.angle_gamma   90.00
#
_symmetry.space_group_name_H-M   'P 1'
#
loop_
_entity.id
_entity.type
_entity.pdbx_description
1 polymer ?
#
loop_
_entity_poly.entity_id
_entity_poly.type
_entity_poly.pdbx_seq_one_letter_code
_entity_poly.pdbx_strand_id
1 'polypeptide(L)'
;MGLDTARLLAGYPAGSPVPALPAGFPNPVGWAALSNADGTAWAGPWGVSYAANLTPHETGLAAWTPELFIQSMRTGKHMGTGRAVLPPMPWQDYGQMTDDDLRAMFAYLKSLTPVANAVPAPVPPKS
;
A
#
# COMPACT_ATOMS: atom_id res chain seq x y z
N MET A 1 -22.20 6.95 3.82
CA MET A 1 -20.87 7.48 3.50
C MET A 1 -20.59 7.10 2.06
N GLY A 2 -20.56 8.05 1.12
CA GLY A 2 -20.31 7.76 -0.29
C GLY A 2 -18.81 7.54 -0.53
N LEU A 3 -18.46 6.74 -1.55
CA LEU A 3 -17.08 6.60 -2.00
C LEU A 3 -16.61 7.94 -2.57
N ASP A 4 -15.51 8.51 -2.05
CA ASP A 4 -14.88 9.70 -2.62
C ASP A 4 -14.11 9.31 -3.88
N THR A 5 -14.76 9.46 -5.04
CA THR A 5 -14.17 9.12 -6.34
C THR A 5 -13.00 10.02 -6.72
N ALA A 6 -12.89 11.22 -6.14
CA ALA A 6 -11.77 12.13 -6.40
C ALA A 6 -10.46 11.65 -5.78
N ARG A 7 -10.53 10.68 -4.84
CA ARG A 7 -9.37 10.09 -4.16
C ARG A 7 -9.25 8.59 -4.36
N LEU A 8 -9.94 8.05 -5.37
CA LEU A 8 -9.89 6.64 -5.69
C LEU A 8 -8.43 6.20 -5.92
N LEU A 9 -7.99 5.16 -5.19
CA LEU A 9 -6.62 4.61 -5.24
C LEU A 9 -5.50 5.59 -4.83
N ALA A 10 -5.83 6.72 -4.20
CA ALA A 10 -4.83 7.68 -3.71
C ALA A 10 -4.15 7.25 -2.39
N GLY A 11 -4.58 6.14 -1.78
CA GLY A 11 -3.97 5.58 -0.56
C GLY A 11 -4.49 6.20 0.74
N TYR A 12 -3.74 6.00 1.83
CA TYR A 12 -4.06 6.57 3.14
C TYR A 12 -4.05 8.12 3.08
N PRO A 13 -5.10 8.82 3.53
CA PRO A 13 -5.16 10.28 3.39
C PRO A 13 -4.04 10.99 4.16
N ALA A 14 -3.27 11.82 3.47
CA ALA A 14 -2.25 12.66 4.08
C ALA A 14 -2.89 13.60 5.11
N GLY A 15 -2.24 13.73 6.27
CA GLY A 15 -2.74 14.53 7.40
C GLY A 15 -3.76 13.81 8.29
N SER A 16 -4.27 12.64 7.92
CA SER A 16 -5.06 11.82 8.83
C SER A 16 -4.21 11.35 10.01
N PRO A 17 -4.75 11.37 11.24
CA PRO A 17 -4.00 10.95 12.43
C PRO A 17 -3.62 9.48 12.30
N VAL A 18 -2.33 9.21 12.45
CA VAL A 18 -1.80 7.84 12.48
C VAL A 18 -2.53 7.06 13.59
N PRO A 19 -3.23 5.96 13.26
CA PRO A 19 -3.91 5.17 14.27
C PRO A 19 -2.91 4.65 15.31
N ALA A 20 -3.18 4.92 16.58
CA ALA A 20 -2.38 4.36 17.67
C ALA A 20 -2.69 2.86 17.80
N LEU A 21 -1.64 2.05 17.96
CA LEU A 21 -1.82 0.65 18.34
C LEU A 21 -2.42 0.58 19.74
N PRO A 22 -3.48 -0.24 19.96
CA PRO A 22 -3.99 -0.50 21.31
C PRO A 22 -2.89 -1.04 22.22
N ALA A 23 -2.97 -0.72 23.51
CA ALA A 23 -2.06 -1.30 24.49
C ALA A 23 -2.17 -2.83 24.49
N GLY A 24 -1.03 -3.53 24.52
CA GLY A 24 -0.98 -4.99 24.47
C GLY A 24 -1.09 -5.59 23.06
N PHE A 25 -1.05 -4.80 21.99
CA PHE A 25 -0.98 -5.28 20.61
C PHE A 25 0.47 -5.45 20.12
N PRO A 26 0.79 -6.52 19.35
CA PRO A 26 -0.08 -7.66 19.05
C PRO A 26 -0.27 -8.53 20.30
N ASN A 27 -1.50 -8.96 20.58
CA ASN A 27 -1.75 -9.84 21.72
C ASN A 27 -1.55 -11.32 21.29
N PRO A 28 -1.11 -12.21 22.20
CA PRO A 28 -0.82 -13.60 21.86
C PRO A 28 -2.06 -14.48 21.64
N VAL A 29 -3.28 -13.96 21.79
CA VAL A 29 -4.54 -14.75 21.79
C VAL A 29 -5.56 -14.28 20.73
N GLY A 30 -5.23 -13.35 19.82
CA GLY A 30 -6.08 -12.98 18.69
C GLY A 30 -5.96 -11.53 18.20
N TRP A 31 -6.33 -11.31 16.93
CA TRP A 31 -6.05 -10.16 16.05
C TRP A 31 -4.60 -10.12 15.53
N ALA A 32 -4.38 -10.86 14.44
CA ALA A 32 -3.13 -10.79 13.67
C ALA A 32 -3.01 -9.49 12.85
N ALA A 33 -4.13 -8.77 12.65
CA ALA A 33 -4.17 -7.48 12.00
C ALA A 33 -5.37 -6.62 12.49
N LEU A 34 -5.18 -5.31 12.59
CA LEU A 34 -6.24 -4.31 12.75
C LEU A 34 -6.19 -3.34 11.58
N SER A 35 -7.35 -2.80 11.18
CA SER A 35 -7.41 -1.73 10.19
C SER A 35 -8.26 -0.56 10.68
N ASN A 36 -7.98 0.64 10.19
CA ASN A 36 -8.82 1.80 10.41
C ASN A 36 -10.12 1.70 9.59
N ALA A 37 -11.07 2.60 9.84
CA ALA A 37 -12.42 2.52 9.28
C ALA A 37 -12.49 2.57 7.75
N ASP A 38 -11.52 3.21 7.09
CA ASP A 38 -11.46 3.31 5.63
C ASP A 38 -10.59 2.21 4.97
N GLY A 39 -9.99 1.31 5.76
CA GLY A 39 -9.20 0.20 5.25
C GLY A 39 -7.81 0.57 4.71
N THR A 40 -7.31 1.79 4.96
CA THR A 40 -6.06 2.29 4.37
C THR A 40 -4.86 2.30 5.32
N ALA A 41 -5.05 2.03 6.61
CA ALA A 41 -3.99 1.79 7.58
C ALA A 41 -4.17 0.41 8.22
N TRP A 42 -3.07 -0.34 8.36
CA TRP A 42 -3.07 -1.70 8.86
C TRP A 42 -1.98 -1.91 9.90
N ALA A 43 -2.34 -2.53 11.01
CA ALA A 43 -1.50 -2.77 12.17
C ALA A 43 -1.35 -4.27 12.41
N GLY A 44 -0.14 -4.78 12.56
CA GLY A 44 0.18 -6.19 12.80
C GLY A 44 1.50 -6.39 13.55
N PRO A 45 1.96 -7.64 13.72
CA PRO A 45 3.31 -7.94 14.24
C PRO A 45 4.46 -7.30 13.45
N TRP A 46 4.20 -6.86 12.21
CA TRP A 46 5.13 -6.11 11.37
C TRP A 46 5.14 -4.58 11.62
N GLY A 47 4.35 -4.08 12.57
CA GLY A 47 4.15 -2.65 12.80
C GLY A 47 2.90 -2.11 12.10
N VAL A 48 2.95 -0.86 11.61
CA VAL A 48 1.85 -0.20 10.88
C VAL A 48 2.26 0.07 9.44
N SER A 49 1.43 -0.39 8.50
CA SER A 49 1.54 -0.12 7.07
C SER A 49 0.37 0.74 6.59
N TYR A 50 0.60 1.48 5.51
CA TYR A 50 -0.38 2.37 4.89
C TYR A 50 -0.54 2.00 3.42
N ALA A 51 -1.78 2.06 2.93
CA ALA A 51 -2.06 1.94 1.51
C ALA A 51 -1.33 3.06 0.76
N ALA A 52 -0.53 2.69 -0.23
CA ALA A 52 0.23 3.63 -1.03
C ALA A 52 -0.67 4.42 -1.99
N ASN A 53 -0.19 5.58 -2.43
CA ASN A 53 -0.80 6.33 -3.53
C ASN A 53 -0.46 5.63 -4.85
N LEU A 54 -1.46 5.02 -5.49
CA LEU A 54 -1.30 4.29 -6.75
C LEU A 54 -1.58 5.15 -7.99
N THR A 55 -1.86 6.44 -7.82
CA THR A 55 -2.11 7.37 -8.95
C THR A 55 -0.79 7.84 -9.57
N PRO A 56 -0.77 8.34 -10.82
CA PRO A 56 0.46 8.74 -11.51
C PRO A 56 1.00 10.11 -11.05
N HIS A 57 0.86 10.45 -9.76
CA HIS A 57 1.41 11.65 -9.13
C HIS A 57 2.83 11.42 -8.60
N GLU A 58 3.59 12.49 -8.34
CA GLU A 58 4.95 12.46 -7.78
C GLU A 58 5.03 11.75 -6.42
N THR A 59 3.98 11.89 -5.61
CA THR A 59 3.82 11.18 -4.33
C THR A 59 3.33 9.73 -4.48
N GLY A 60 3.17 9.25 -5.71
CA GLY A 60 2.66 7.93 -6.06
C GLY A 60 3.50 7.26 -7.15
N LEU A 61 2.88 6.90 -8.27
CA LEU A 61 3.49 6.09 -9.32
C LEU A 61 4.16 6.89 -10.46
N ALA A 62 4.40 8.21 -10.31
CA ALA A 62 5.03 9.00 -11.38
C ALA A 62 6.39 8.43 -11.80
N ALA A 63 7.26 8.13 -10.82
CA ALA A 63 8.62 7.61 -11.05
C ALA A 63 8.70 6.10 -11.33
N TRP A 64 7.57 5.39 -11.28
CA TRP A 64 7.54 3.94 -11.52
C TRP A 64 7.56 3.64 -13.02
N THR A 65 8.27 2.58 -13.39
CA THR A 65 8.19 1.97 -14.73
C THR A 65 7.42 0.65 -14.67
N PRO A 66 6.91 0.13 -15.82
CA PRO A 66 6.27 -1.17 -15.86
C PRO A 66 7.17 -2.29 -15.30
N GLU A 67 8.47 -2.23 -15.59
CA GLU A 67 9.46 -3.22 -15.16
C GLU A 67 9.64 -3.20 -13.63
N LEU A 68 9.73 -2.00 -13.03
CA LEU A 68 9.81 -1.87 -11.57
C LEU A 68 8.52 -2.33 -10.89
N PHE A 69 7.36 -2.07 -11.49
CA PHE A 69 6.07 -2.55 -10.99
C PHE A 69 6.02 -4.08 -11.01
N ILE A 70 6.32 -4.71 -12.16
CA ILE A 70 6.36 -6.16 -12.31
C ILE A 70 7.36 -6.77 -11.32
N GLN A 71 8.59 -6.27 -11.27
CA GLN A 71 9.62 -6.78 -10.37
C GLN A 71 9.18 -6.67 -8.90
N SER A 72 8.47 -5.59 -8.52
CA SER A 72 7.93 -5.44 -7.17
C SER A 72 6.86 -6.49 -6.87
N MET A 73 5.97 -6.80 -7.82
CA MET A 73 4.95 -7.85 -7.66
C MET A 73 5.58 -9.24 -7.58
N ARG A 74 6.64 -9.52 -8.36
CA ARG A 74 7.31 -10.83 -8.36
C ARG A 74 8.13 -11.08 -7.09
N THR A 75 8.79 -10.04 -6.58
CA THR A 75 9.77 -10.19 -5.49
C THR A 75 9.22 -9.80 -4.12
N GLY A 76 8.09 -9.09 -4.08
CA GLY A 76 7.60 -8.48 -2.84
C GLY A 76 8.56 -7.41 -2.29
N LYS A 77 9.40 -6.81 -3.14
CA LYS A 77 10.31 -5.72 -2.78
C LYS A 77 9.85 -4.41 -3.40
N HIS A 78 9.80 -3.35 -2.59
CA HIS A 78 9.46 -2.02 -3.07
C HIS A 78 10.45 -1.56 -4.16
N MET A 79 9.95 -1.12 -5.31
CA MET A 79 10.77 -0.78 -6.49
C MET A 79 11.69 -1.93 -6.92
N GLY A 80 11.25 -3.18 -6.72
CA GLY A 80 11.96 -4.39 -7.12
C GLY A 80 13.17 -4.79 -6.26
N THR A 81 13.75 -3.88 -5.48
CA THR A 81 14.99 -4.15 -4.70
C THR A 81 15.01 -3.56 -3.29
N GLY A 82 14.07 -2.67 -2.95
CA GLY A 82 14.03 -1.97 -1.68
C GLY A 82 13.53 -2.83 -0.51
N ARG A 83 12.89 -2.18 0.47
CA ARG A 83 12.27 -2.87 1.61
C ARG A 83 11.22 -3.88 1.16
N ALA A 84 10.89 -4.84 2.03
CA ALA A 84 9.72 -5.70 1.81
C ALA A 84 8.44 -4.86 1.64
N VAL A 85 7.60 -5.25 0.69
CA VAL A 85 6.22 -4.82 0.60
C VAL A 85 5.50 -5.34 1.84
N LEU A 86 4.84 -4.43 2.56
CA LEU A 86 4.26 -4.74 3.85
C LEU A 86 2.84 -5.29 3.69
N PRO A 87 2.39 -6.16 4.60
CA PRO A 87 1.00 -6.62 4.61
C PRO A 87 0.01 -5.45 4.77
N PRO A 88 -1.24 -5.59 4.31
CA PRO A 88 -1.84 -6.79 3.72
C PRO A 88 -1.72 -6.82 2.18
N MET A 89 -0.80 -6.06 1.58
CA MET A 89 -0.69 -5.99 0.13
C MET A 89 -0.42 -7.40 -0.44
N PRO A 90 -1.31 -7.96 -1.30
CA PRO A 90 -1.26 -9.37 -1.70
C PRO A 90 -0.39 -9.56 -2.95
N TRP A 91 0.88 -9.14 -2.85
CA TRP A 91 1.82 -9.26 -3.96
C TRP A 91 2.08 -10.72 -4.34
N GLN A 92 1.93 -11.66 -3.41
CA GLN A 92 2.13 -13.09 -3.70
C GLN A 92 1.13 -13.60 -4.74
N ASP A 93 -0.12 -13.13 -4.65
CA ASP A 93 -1.21 -13.52 -5.56
C ASP A 93 -1.06 -12.83 -6.91
N TYR A 94 -0.88 -11.50 -6.91
CA TYR A 94 -0.64 -10.73 -8.14
C TYR A 94 0.66 -11.15 -8.84
N GLY A 95 1.67 -11.51 -8.06
CA GLY A 95 2.96 -12.00 -8.52
C GLY A 95 2.90 -13.35 -9.23
N GLN A 96 1.73 -14.00 -9.36
CA GLN A 96 1.52 -15.17 -10.22
C GLN A 96 0.86 -14.84 -11.57
N MET A 97 0.37 -13.62 -11.78
CA MET A 97 -0.28 -13.22 -13.05
C MET A 97 0.71 -13.20 -14.21
N THR A 98 0.22 -13.15 -15.45
CA THR A 98 1.12 -13.01 -16.61
C THR A 98 1.77 -11.62 -16.62
N ASP A 99 2.91 -11.47 -17.29
CA ASP A 99 3.51 -10.14 -17.43
C ASP A 99 2.59 -9.17 -18.19
N ASP A 100 1.78 -9.66 -19.12
CA ASP A 100 0.83 -8.84 -19.87
C ASP A 100 -0.32 -8.33 -18.97
N ASP A 101 -0.83 -9.17 -18.06
CA ASP A 101 -1.80 -8.74 -17.05
C ASP A 101 -1.21 -7.67 -16.13
N LEU A 102 0.03 -7.87 -15.65
CA LEU A 102 0.71 -6.89 -14.79
C LEU A 102 0.98 -5.56 -15.52
N ARG A 103 1.35 -5.62 -16.81
CA ARG A 103 1.49 -4.43 -17.65
C ARG A 103 0.14 -3.73 -17.83
N ALA A 104 -0.94 -4.47 -18.06
CA ALA A 104 -2.27 -3.90 -18.21
C ALA A 104 -2.75 -3.23 -16.91
N MET A 105 -2.54 -3.86 -15.75
CA MET A 105 -2.79 -3.27 -14.44
C MET A 105 -2.00 -1.97 -14.26
N PHE A 106 -0.69 -1.99 -14.54
CA PHE A 106 0.13 -0.78 -14.42
C PHE A 106 -0.33 0.32 -15.38
N ALA A 107 -0.65 -0.02 -16.64
CA ALA A 107 -1.17 0.94 -17.62
C ALA A 107 -2.49 1.57 -17.14
N TYR A 108 -3.39 0.80 -16.53
CA TYR A 108 -4.59 1.32 -15.89
C TYR A 108 -4.26 2.28 -14.74
N LEU A 109 -3.35 1.92 -13.84
CA LEU A 109 -2.93 2.82 -12.76
C LEU A 109 -2.33 4.13 -13.30
N LYS A 110 -1.58 4.06 -14.41
CA LYS A 110 -1.00 5.23 -15.07
C LYS A 110 -2.02 6.08 -15.84
N SER A 111 -3.22 5.58 -16.12
CA SER A 111 -4.29 6.37 -16.78
C SER A 111 -5.17 7.14 -15.81
N LEU A 112 -5.05 6.89 -14.50
CA LEU A 112 -5.81 7.59 -13.46
C LEU A 112 -5.47 9.08 -13.41
N THR A 113 -6.40 9.89 -12.90
CA THR A 113 -6.12 11.29 -12.56
C THR A 113 -5.05 11.32 -11.45
N PRO A 114 -3.94 12.07 -11.61
CA PRO A 114 -2.93 12.21 -10.56
C PRO A 114 -3.52 12.88 -9.31
N VAL A 115 -3.29 12.29 -8.14
CA VAL A 115 -3.72 12.87 -6.84
C VAL A 115 -2.51 13.15 -5.97
N ALA A 116 -2.35 14.40 -5.56
CA ALA A 116 -1.35 14.80 -4.57
C ALA A 116 -1.73 14.24 -3.19
N ASN A 117 -1.02 13.20 -2.77
CA ASN A 117 -1.23 12.56 -1.48
C ASN A 117 0.07 11.89 -0.99
N ALA A 118 0.77 12.58 -0.09
CA ALA A 118 2.01 12.08 0.52
C ALA A 118 1.68 11.14 1.69
N VAL A 119 1.57 9.85 1.40
CA VAL A 119 1.33 8.80 2.39
C VAL A 119 2.52 8.73 3.37
N PRO A 120 2.28 8.65 4.70
CA PRO A 120 3.35 8.54 5.69
C PRO A 120 4.16 7.25 5.52
N ALA A 121 5.41 7.27 5.98
CA ALA A 121 6.23 6.07 6.04
C ALA A 121 5.62 5.04 7.02
N PRO A 122 5.78 3.73 6.76
CA PRO A 122 5.36 2.69 7.70
C PRO A 122 6.02 2.85 9.07
N VAL A 123 5.29 2.49 10.12
CA VAL A 123 5.80 2.49 11.49
C VAL A 123 6.34 1.09 11.81
N PRO A 124 7.60 0.93 12.23
CA PRO A 124 8.14 -0.39 12.61
C PRO A 124 7.42 -0.94 13.86
N PRO A 125 7.47 -2.25 14.11
CA PRO A 125 6.93 -2.82 15.34
C PRO A 125 7.70 -2.27 16.55
N LYS A 126 7.00 -2.07 17.67
CA LYS A 126 7.65 -1.73 18.94
C LYS A 126 8.41 -2.98 19.42
N SER A 127 9.70 -2.80 19.70
CA SER A 127 10.58 -3.83 20.27
C SER A 127 10.18 -4.21 21.69
#